data_AF-A0A9P5YJJ3-F1
#
_entry.id   AF-A0A9P5YJJ3-F1
#
_cell.length_a   1.000
_cell.length_b   1.000
_cell.length_c   1.000
_cell.angle_alpha   90.00
_cell.angle_beta   90.00
_cell.angle_gamma   90.00
#
_symmetry.space_group_name_H-M   'P 1'
#
loop_
_entity.id
_entity.type
_entity.pdbx_description
1 polymer ?
#
loop_
_entity_poly.entity_id
_entity_poly.type
_entity_poly.pdbx_seq_one_letter_code
_entity_poly.pdbx_strand_id
1 'polypeptide(L)'
;IDKTLLFGKKACFIRATAANPGTPLCTRCWRWGHPIKACKASQPRCAICAGPHEKEIHRLYCGLCKGDPKHDPPIPNTPGDQPCPHPPRCPNCNREHAATDRKCKFWSHCFDREWIVAKYAEVRARRSAARNHPNHKPVA
;
A
#
# COMPACT_ATOMS: atom_id res chain seq x y z
N ILE A 1 33.60 -1.32 16.49
CA ILE A 1 32.45 -1.49 17.41
C ILE A 1 33.00 -1.10 18.79
N ASP A 2 32.27 -0.31 19.58
CA ASP A 2 32.78 0.47 20.73
C ASP A 2 33.63 1.70 20.37
N LYS A 3 33.31 2.33 19.23
CA LYS A 3 33.88 3.64 18.87
C LYS A 3 33.02 4.75 19.46
N THR A 4 33.67 5.71 20.11
CA THR A 4 33.04 6.94 20.59
C THR A 4 33.03 7.96 19.45
N LEU A 5 31.86 8.49 19.14
CA LEU A 5 31.67 9.61 18.23
C LEU A 5 31.34 10.86 19.04
N LEU A 6 31.91 12.00 18.67
CA LEU A 6 31.52 13.29 19.23
C LEU A 6 30.47 13.93 18.31
N PHE A 7 29.29 14.23 18.88
CA PHE A 7 28.27 15.05 18.24
C PHE A 7 28.20 16.40 18.98
N GLY A 8 28.91 17.39 18.44
CA GLY A 8 29.17 18.64 19.14
C GLY A 8 30.00 18.38 20.41
N LYS A 9 29.50 18.81 21.58
CA LYS A 9 30.14 18.58 22.89
C LYS A 9 29.72 17.27 23.58
N LYS A 10 28.90 16.43 22.93
CA LYS A 10 28.36 15.20 23.53
C LYS A 10 29.07 13.98 22.94
N ALA A 11 29.53 13.09 23.81
CA ALA A 11 30.03 11.77 23.43
C ALA A 11 28.87 10.79 23.20
N CYS A 12 28.90 10.08 22.08
CA CYS A 12 27.96 9.05 21.68
C CYS A 12 28.70 7.74 21.43
N PHE A 13 28.07 6.61 21.77
CA PHE A 13 28.70 5.28 21.66
C PHE A 13 27.98 4.44 20.61
N ILE A 14 28.74 3.88 19.66
CA ILE A 14 28.19 2.93 18.69
C ILE A 14 28.18 1.54 19.33
N ARG A 15 27.00 1.04 19.68
CA ARG A 15 26.80 -0.34 20.14
C ARG A 15 26.34 -1.21 18.97
N ALA A 16 26.85 -2.44 18.92
CA ALA A 16 26.29 -3.45 18.03
C ALA A 16 24.88 -3.82 18.51
N THR A 17 23.95 -3.96 17.57
CA THR A 17 22.61 -4.49 17.81
C THR A 17 22.38 -5.67 16.85
N ALA A 18 21.49 -6.58 17.22
CA ALA A 18 20.98 -7.56 16.29
C ALA A 18 20.38 -6.86 15.06
N ALA A 19 20.60 -7.42 13.87
CA ALA A 19 20.00 -6.90 12.65
C ALA A 19 18.48 -7.01 12.74
N ASN A 20 17.78 -5.88 12.70
CA ASN A 20 16.35 -5.81 12.46
C ASN A 20 16.13 -5.19 11.08
N PRO A 21 16.23 -5.97 9.98
CA PRO A 21 16.08 -5.45 8.62
C PRO A 21 14.68 -4.91 8.33
N GLY A 22 13.75 -5.05 9.27
CA GLY A 22 12.35 -4.72 9.09
C GLY A 22 11.64 -5.72 8.18
N THR A 23 10.34 -5.59 8.16
CA THR A 23 9.45 -6.29 7.25
C THR A 23 9.44 -5.55 5.92
N PRO A 24 9.72 -6.20 4.78
CA PRO A 24 9.80 -5.52 3.50
C PRO A 24 8.42 -5.11 2.97
N LEU A 25 8.39 -4.00 2.23
CA LEU A 25 7.30 -3.61 1.35
C LEU A 25 7.51 -4.23 -0.04
N CYS A 26 6.62 -5.11 -0.47
CA CYS A 26 6.67 -5.70 -1.79
C CYS A 26 6.29 -4.67 -2.85
N THR A 27 7.18 -4.31 -3.79
CA THR A 27 6.87 -3.33 -4.85
C THR A 27 5.99 -3.90 -5.97
N ARG A 28 5.80 -5.22 -6.04
CA ARG A 28 4.87 -5.85 -7.00
C ARG A 28 3.41 -5.71 -6.56
N CYS A 29 3.12 -5.89 -5.27
CA CYS A 29 1.73 -5.85 -4.77
C CYS A 29 1.46 -4.71 -3.78
N TRP A 30 2.49 -3.92 -3.45
CA TRP A 30 2.50 -2.80 -2.51
C TRP A 30 2.05 -3.17 -1.09
N ARG A 31 2.23 -4.43 -0.71
CA ARG A 31 1.94 -4.93 0.65
C ARG A 31 3.21 -5.14 1.46
N TRP A 32 3.17 -4.70 2.71
CA TRP A 32 4.15 -5.08 3.73
C TRP A 32 4.06 -6.59 4.01
N GLY A 33 5.17 -7.23 4.38
CA GLY A 33 5.18 -8.63 4.87
C GLY A 33 6.11 -9.56 4.11
N HIS A 34 6.50 -9.21 2.88
CA HIS A 34 7.25 -10.11 2.01
C HIS A 34 8.03 -9.36 0.92
N PRO A 35 9.17 -9.89 0.46
CA PRO A 35 9.88 -9.35 -0.69
C PRO A 35 9.20 -9.76 -2.00
N ILE A 36 9.59 -9.13 -3.12
CA ILE A 36 9.06 -9.43 -4.47
C ILE A 36 9.17 -10.92 -4.81
N LYS A 37 10.31 -11.55 -4.48
CA LYS A 37 10.57 -12.98 -4.74
C LYS A 37 9.59 -13.94 -4.07
N ALA A 38 8.92 -13.51 -3.00
CA ALA A 38 7.93 -14.30 -2.27
C ALA A 38 6.49 -13.82 -2.53
N CYS A 39 6.30 -12.91 -3.49
CA CYS A 39 5.00 -12.35 -3.82
C CYS A 39 4.13 -13.35 -4.58
N LYS A 40 2.91 -13.58 -4.07
CA LYS A 40 1.92 -14.46 -4.69
C LYS A 40 0.85 -13.71 -5.50
N ALA A 41 1.03 -12.41 -5.76
CA ALA A 41 0.07 -11.65 -6.56
C ALA A 41 0.15 -12.07 -8.03
N SER A 42 -0.98 -12.47 -8.61
CA SER A 42 -1.07 -12.91 -10.02
C SER A 42 -0.55 -11.85 -10.99
N GLN A 43 -0.79 -10.56 -10.71
CA GLN A 43 -0.33 -9.42 -11.52
C GLN A 43 0.22 -8.30 -10.62
N PRO A 44 1.02 -7.38 -11.19
CA PRO A 44 1.41 -6.14 -10.52
C PRO A 44 0.20 -5.33 -10.04
N ARG A 45 0.38 -4.58 -8.96
CA ARG A 45 -0.61 -3.63 -8.47
C ARG A 45 -0.12 -2.20 -8.63
N CYS A 46 -1.06 -1.31 -8.90
CA CYS A 46 -0.77 0.09 -9.06
C CYS A 46 -0.41 0.70 -7.71
N ALA A 47 0.71 1.42 -7.63
CA ALA A 47 1.13 2.12 -6.42
C ALA A 47 0.13 3.22 -5.99
N ILE A 48 -0.68 3.71 -6.93
CA ILE A 48 -1.62 4.81 -6.74
C ILE A 48 -2.99 4.28 -6.33
N CYS A 49 -3.65 3.45 -7.15
CA CYS A 49 -5.02 3.01 -6.87
C CYS A 49 -5.15 1.57 -6.37
N ALA A 50 -4.04 0.84 -6.20
CA ALA A 50 -3.99 -0.58 -5.86
C ALA A 50 -4.68 -1.55 -6.85
N GLY A 51 -5.08 -1.05 -8.02
CA GLY A 51 -5.68 -1.81 -9.13
C GLY A 51 -4.69 -2.75 -9.84
N PRO A 52 -5.18 -3.69 -10.67
CA PRO A 52 -4.35 -4.71 -11.35
C PRO A 52 -3.67 -4.14 -12.60
N HIS A 53 -2.76 -3.19 -12.42
CA HIS A 53 -1.94 -2.59 -13.47
C HIS A 53 -0.72 -1.92 -12.85
N GLU A 54 0.31 -1.62 -13.63
CA GLU A 54 1.50 -0.90 -13.17
C GLU A 54 1.24 0.60 -13.02
N LYS A 55 2.12 1.33 -12.31
CA LYS A 55 1.92 2.77 -12.07
C LYS A 55 2.02 3.55 -13.38
N GLU A 56 2.87 3.10 -14.28
CA GLU A 56 3.24 3.74 -15.55
C GLU A 56 2.05 3.82 -16.49
N ILE A 57 1.19 2.79 -16.47
CA ILE A 57 -0.03 2.69 -17.28
C ILE A 57 -1.30 3.07 -16.49
N HIS A 58 -1.15 3.71 -15.32
CA HIS A 58 -2.25 4.06 -14.43
C HIS A 58 -3.37 4.84 -15.13
N ARG A 59 -3.01 5.85 -15.93
CA ARG A 59 -3.99 6.69 -16.65
C ARG A 59 -4.77 5.94 -17.72
N LEU A 60 -4.25 4.81 -18.21
CA LEU A 60 -4.88 4.01 -19.26
C LEU A 60 -5.79 2.91 -18.70
N TYR A 61 -5.57 2.49 -17.45
CA TYR A 61 -6.28 1.34 -16.86
C TYR A 61 -7.06 1.66 -15.58
N CYS A 62 -6.80 2.78 -14.92
CA CYS A 62 -7.62 3.19 -13.79
C CYS A 62 -8.93 3.78 -14.31
N GLY A 63 -10.07 3.18 -13.93
CA GLY A 63 -11.39 3.60 -14.42
C GLY A 63 -11.75 5.06 -14.14
N LEU A 64 -11.17 5.68 -13.10
CA LEU A 64 -11.39 7.10 -12.82
C LEU A 64 -10.46 8.03 -13.63
N CYS A 65 -9.34 7.53 -14.15
CA CYS A 65 -8.35 8.32 -14.89
C CYS A 65 -8.40 8.11 -16.40
N LYS A 66 -8.75 6.90 -16.84
CA LYS A 66 -8.95 6.52 -18.23
C LYS A 66 -10.36 6.96 -18.61
N GLY A 67 -10.63 8.23 -18.83
CA GLY A 67 -11.94 8.75 -19.20
C GLY A 67 -12.76 7.92 -20.20
N ASP A 68 -14.00 8.33 -20.41
CA ASP A 68 -14.96 7.59 -21.21
C ASP A 68 -15.25 8.30 -22.54
N PRO A 69 -14.65 7.86 -23.66
CA PRO A 69 -14.91 8.43 -24.98
C PRO A 69 -16.32 8.09 -25.50
N LYS A 70 -17.03 7.14 -24.87
CA LYS A 70 -18.42 6.79 -25.22
C LYS A 70 -19.44 7.58 -24.41
N HIS A 71 -19.02 8.34 -23.39
CA HIS A 71 -19.89 9.22 -22.63
C HIS A 71 -20.34 10.41 -23.49
N ASP A 72 -21.50 10.99 -23.19
CA ASP A 72 -22.01 12.20 -23.82
C ASP A 72 -22.19 13.31 -22.76
N PRO A 73 -21.34 14.35 -22.74
CA PRO A 73 -20.19 14.58 -23.62
C PRO A 73 -19.00 13.65 -23.32
N PRO A 74 -18.07 13.41 -24.27
CA PRO A 74 -16.91 12.56 -24.05
C PRO A 74 -16.06 13.03 -22.87
N ILE A 75 -15.71 12.10 -21.98
CA ILE A 75 -14.84 12.38 -20.84
C ILE A 75 -13.40 12.07 -21.26
N PRO A 76 -12.50 13.07 -21.36
CA PRO A 76 -11.11 12.81 -21.72
C PRO A 76 -10.38 12.05 -20.61
N ASN A 77 -9.33 11.32 -20.97
CA ASN A 77 -8.39 10.80 -19.97
C ASN A 77 -7.77 11.95 -19.17
N THR A 78 -7.52 11.73 -17.89
CA THR A 78 -6.81 12.72 -17.08
C THR A 78 -5.41 12.95 -17.67
N PRO A 79 -5.05 14.19 -18.01
CA PRO A 79 -3.72 14.52 -18.52
C PRO A 79 -2.60 14.11 -17.57
N GLY A 80 -1.41 13.82 -18.13
CA GLY A 80 -0.27 13.30 -17.37
C GLY A 80 0.28 14.29 -16.32
N ASP A 81 0.14 15.57 -16.59
CA ASP A 81 0.53 16.71 -15.76
C ASP A 81 -0.50 17.09 -14.69
N GLN A 82 -1.75 16.63 -14.81
CA GLN A 82 -2.81 16.90 -13.84
C GLN A 82 -2.83 15.88 -12.70
N PRO A 83 -3.28 16.23 -11.48
CA PRO A 83 -3.48 15.26 -10.41
C PRO A 83 -4.53 14.19 -10.79
N CYS A 84 -4.51 13.04 -10.14
CA CYS A 84 -5.58 12.05 -10.30
C CYS A 84 -6.89 12.60 -9.71
N PRO A 85 -8.05 12.35 -10.32
CA PRO A 85 -9.36 12.77 -9.79
C PRO A 85 -9.81 11.94 -8.59
N HIS A 86 -8.90 11.18 -7.99
CA HIS A 86 -9.17 10.31 -6.85
C HIS A 86 -7.95 10.28 -5.92
N PRO A 87 -8.14 10.05 -4.62
CA PRO A 87 -7.02 9.88 -3.71
C PRO A 87 -6.27 8.58 -3.99
N PRO A 88 -4.99 8.48 -3.62
CA PRO A 88 -4.29 7.21 -3.58
C PRO A 88 -4.97 6.22 -2.63
N ARG A 89 -4.80 4.91 -2.86
CA ARG A 89 -5.41 3.85 -2.07
C ARG A 89 -4.35 2.88 -1.55
N CYS A 90 -4.29 2.72 -0.23
CA CYS A 90 -3.34 1.83 0.40
C CYS A 90 -3.85 0.37 0.37
N PRO A 91 -3.14 -0.58 -0.25
CA PRO A 91 -3.55 -1.99 -0.30
C PRO A 91 -3.41 -2.73 1.05
N ASN A 92 -2.80 -2.09 2.06
CA ASN A 92 -2.57 -2.66 3.38
C ASN A 92 -3.74 -2.36 4.33
N CYS A 93 -4.14 -1.08 4.43
CA CYS A 93 -5.17 -0.61 5.35
C CYS A 93 -6.46 -0.12 4.66
N ASN A 94 -6.49 -0.11 3.33
CA ASN A 94 -7.60 0.37 2.50
C ASN A 94 -7.99 1.86 2.69
N ARG A 95 -7.13 2.69 3.29
CA ARG A 95 -7.35 4.13 3.46
C ARG A 95 -6.73 4.96 2.32
N GLU A 96 -7.09 6.24 2.31
CA GLU A 96 -6.69 7.25 1.32
C GLU A 96 -5.24 7.74 1.55
N HIS A 97 -4.28 6.92 1.15
CA HIS A 97 -2.85 7.25 1.09
C HIS A 97 -2.08 6.15 0.35
N ALA A 98 -0.83 6.41 -0.01
CA ALA A 98 0.06 5.41 -0.59
C ALA A 98 0.58 4.42 0.47
N ALA A 99 0.97 3.20 0.08
CA ALA A 99 1.53 2.20 0.99
C ALA A 99 2.81 2.63 1.71
N THR A 100 3.53 3.60 1.13
CA THR A 100 4.77 4.20 1.62
C THR A 100 4.55 5.39 2.55
N ASP A 101 3.30 5.86 2.70
CA ASP A 101 2.99 7.01 3.56
C ASP A 101 3.21 6.65 5.04
N ARG A 102 3.85 7.55 5.79
CA ARG A 102 4.06 7.43 7.25
C ARG A 102 2.76 7.40 8.04
N LYS A 103 1.66 7.91 7.46
CA LYS A 103 0.30 7.81 8.02
C LYS A 103 -0.24 6.38 7.99
N CYS A 104 0.36 5.47 7.22
CA CYS A 104 -0.05 4.08 7.16
C CYS A 104 0.36 3.33 8.43
N LYS A 105 -0.60 2.71 9.13
CA LYS A 105 -0.30 1.88 10.31
C LYS A 105 0.69 0.74 10.00
N PHE A 106 0.71 0.20 8.79
CA PHE A 106 1.70 -0.82 8.42
C PHE A 106 3.10 -0.24 8.28
N TRP A 107 3.23 1.04 7.91
CA TRP A 107 4.52 1.73 7.89
C TRP A 107 5.04 1.94 9.31
N SER A 108 4.20 2.37 10.25
CA SER A 108 4.63 2.58 11.65
C SER A 108 5.04 1.29 12.36
N HIS A 109 4.59 0.14 11.88
CA HIS A 109 4.95 -1.20 12.36
C HIS A 109 5.87 -1.94 11.39
N CYS A 110 6.60 -1.24 10.50
CA CYS A 110 7.45 -1.91 9.52
C CYS A 110 8.56 -2.75 10.19
N PHE A 111 8.98 -2.44 11.41
CA PHE A 111 9.95 -3.24 12.18
C PHE A 111 9.33 -4.32 13.08
N ASP A 112 8.01 -4.50 13.03
CA ASP A 112 7.24 -5.43 13.84
C ASP A 112 6.53 -6.47 12.95
N ARG A 113 7.24 -7.55 12.67
CA ARG A 113 6.76 -8.62 11.77
C ARG A 113 5.51 -9.30 12.33
N GLU A 114 5.47 -9.55 13.63
CA GLU A 114 4.37 -10.25 14.28
C GLU A 114 3.10 -9.41 14.20
N TRP A 115 3.20 -8.10 14.46
CA TRP A 115 2.09 -7.17 14.27
C TRP A 115 1.58 -7.17 12.83
N ILE A 116 2.47 -7.14 11.83
CA ILE A 116 2.05 -7.16 10.42
C ILE A 116 1.28 -8.44 10.09
N VAL A 117 1.77 -9.60 10.55
CA VAL A 117 1.10 -10.90 10.34
C VAL A 117 -0.28 -10.92 11.01
N ALA A 118 -0.35 -10.52 12.29
CA ALA A 118 -1.59 -10.47 13.06
C ALA A 118 -2.60 -9.50 12.42
N LYS A 119 -2.16 -8.31 12.00
CA LYS A 119 -3.02 -7.31 11.36
C LYS A 119 -3.59 -7.80 10.05
N TYR A 120 -2.80 -8.52 9.25
CA TYR A 120 -3.31 -9.13 8.03
C TYR A 120 -4.30 -10.28 8.29
N ALA A 121 -4.13 -11.04 9.37
CA ALA A 121 -5.11 -12.04 9.77
C ALA A 121 -6.46 -11.40 10.11
N GLU A 122 -6.45 -10.31 10.89
CA GLU A 122 -7.64 -9.51 11.22
C GLU A 122 -8.33 -8.96 9.96
N VAL A 123 -7.56 -8.38 9.02
CA VAL A 123 -8.10 -7.84 7.76
C VAL A 123 -8.75 -8.94 6.91
N ARG A 124 -8.14 -10.14 6.85
CA ARG A 124 -8.72 -11.29 6.14
C ARG A 124 -10.01 -11.76 6.81
N ALA A 125 -10.02 -11.90 8.13
CA ALA A 125 -11.20 -12.31 8.90
C ALA A 125 -12.38 -11.35 8.67
N ARG A 126 -12.15 -10.04 8.74
CA ARG A 126 -13.18 -9.02 8.46
C ARG A 126 -13.75 -9.12 7.05
N ARG A 127 -12.91 -9.37 6.05
CA ARG A 127 -13.36 -9.54 4.66
C ARG A 127 -14.19 -10.80 4.49
N SER A 128 -13.79 -11.90 5.12
CA SER A 128 -14.58 -13.15 5.11
C SER A 128 -15.93 -12.95 5.80
N ALA A 129 -15.97 -12.28 6.94
CA ALA A 129 -17.21 -11.96 7.65
C ALA A 129 -18.15 -11.07 6.81
N ALA A 130 -17.61 -10.03 6.15
CA ALA A 130 -18.40 -9.17 5.28
C ALA A 130 -18.99 -9.90 4.06
N ARG A 131 -18.27 -10.89 3.50
CA ARG A 131 -18.76 -11.73 2.41
C ARG A 131 -19.86 -12.70 2.83
N ASN A 132 -19.80 -13.17 4.07
CA ASN A 132 -20.74 -14.14 4.62
C ASN A 132 -21.97 -13.46 5.26
N HIS A 133 -22.03 -12.12 5.26
CA HIS A 133 -23.20 -11.41 5.75
C HIS A 133 -24.32 -11.51 4.71
N PRO A 134 -25.49 -12.11 5.04
CA PRO A 134 -26.61 -12.17 4.11
C PRO A 134 -27.16 -10.75 3.94
N ASN A 135 -26.91 -10.15 2.78
CA ASN A 135 -27.52 -8.87 2.46
C ASN A 135 -28.99 -9.13 2.07
N HIS A 136 -29.88 -9.04 3.06
CA HIS A 136 -31.32 -9.05 2.84
C HIS A 136 -31.74 -7.65 2.39
N LYS A 137 -32.21 -7.54 1.14
CA LYS A 137 -33.45 -6.86 0.74
C LYS A 137 -33.71 -7.14 -0.74
N PRO A 138 -34.78 -7.88 -1.12
CA PRO A 138 -35.31 -7.79 -2.46
C PRO A 138 -35.94 -6.39 -2.60
N VAL A 139 -35.59 -5.69 -3.67
CA VAL A 139 -36.35 -4.51 -4.10
C VAL A 139 -37.42 -5.03 -5.05
N ALA A 140 -38.68 -4.73 -4.69
CA ALA A 140 -39.89 -5.00 -5.45
C ALA A 140 -39.97 -4.16 -6.73
#